data_AF-A0A3D0USB6-F1
#
_entry.id   AF-A0A3D0USB6-F1
#
_cell.length_a   1.000
_cell.length_b   1.000
_cell.length_c   1.000
_cell.angle_alpha   90.00
_cell.angle_beta   90.00
_cell.angle_gamma   90.00
#
_symmetry.space_group_name_H-M   'P 1'
#
loop_
_entity.id
_entity.type
_entity.pdbx_description
1 polymer ?
#
loop_
_entity_poly.entity_id
_entity_poly.type
_entity_poly.pdbx_seq_one_letter_code
_entity_poly.pdbx_strand_id
1 'polypeptide(L)'
;MVRDRIAEGMKLLENKGVDFVLVPPIVELMMQDEKQIFPLFTKYVKDCCLPYSLVGKLGFMGDWLDLQLGQKQLEKLTSDYVLTDNQRGIRKFNFPFVWRGKEVRNWKYLLDTLSWSAPLVNTLVKNDVRYFKDAGVDTLIPMNYGYFHVEKTLMKTVNFKKMRFHGSKKLEEIFVSIVDDKSRSKDIYGVDVYCTGHGEFLTKDKRLMWLLGKGN
;
A
#
# COMPACT_ATOMS: atom_id res chain seq x y z
N MET A 1 -3.98 -0.93 23.33
CA MET A 1 -2.96 0.15 23.36
C MET A 1 -2.77 0.84 22.00
N VAL A 2 -2.36 0.15 20.92
CA VAL A 2 -2.18 0.81 19.60
C VAL A 2 -3.50 1.29 19.00
N ARG A 3 -4.54 0.44 19.02
CA ARG A 3 -5.87 0.79 18.52
C ARG A 3 -6.51 1.96 19.30
N ASP A 4 -6.29 2.01 20.61
CA ASP A 4 -6.86 3.06 21.47
C ASP A 4 -6.26 4.42 21.15
N ARG A 5 -4.93 4.50 20.95
CA ARG A 5 -4.26 5.73 20.52
C ARG A 5 -4.69 6.19 19.12
N ILE A 6 -4.90 5.25 18.20
CA ILE A 6 -5.42 5.58 16.87
C ILE A 6 -6.84 6.15 17.02
N ALA A 7 -7.70 5.53 17.84
CA ALA A 7 -9.05 6.02 18.08
C ALA A 7 -9.08 7.41 18.73
N GLU A 8 -8.17 7.71 19.66
CA GLU A 8 -8.01 9.06 20.22
C GLU A 8 -7.59 10.08 19.13
N GLY A 9 -6.64 9.72 18.27
CA GLY A 9 -6.23 10.55 17.14
C GLY A 9 -7.36 10.78 16.13
N MET A 10 -8.14 9.74 15.82
CA MET A 10 -9.30 9.83 14.94
C MET A 10 -10.36 10.78 15.51
N LYS A 11 -10.68 10.68 16.80
CA LYS A 11 -11.60 11.61 17.47
C LYS A 11 -11.13 13.06 17.42
N LEU A 12 -9.83 13.30 17.56
CA LEU A 12 -9.26 14.63 17.44
C LEU A 12 -9.45 15.20 16.02
N LEU A 13 -9.29 14.38 14.99
CA LEU A 13 -9.48 14.77 13.60
C LEU A 13 -10.97 14.96 13.25
N GLU A 14 -11.84 14.12 13.80
CA GLU A 14 -13.29 14.28 13.72
C GLU A 14 -13.74 15.62 14.32
N ASN A 15 -13.25 15.98 15.51
CA ASN A 15 -13.53 17.27 16.15
C ASN A 15 -13.04 18.48 15.33
N LYS A 16 -12.09 18.29 14.42
CA LYS A 16 -11.61 19.32 13.49
C LYS A 16 -12.44 19.40 12.20
N GLY A 17 -13.45 18.56 12.03
CA GLY A 17 -14.31 18.54 10.85
C GLY A 17 -13.67 17.86 9.64
N VAL A 18 -12.73 16.95 9.83
CA VAL A 18 -12.06 16.22 8.73
C VAL A 18 -13.01 15.17 8.14
N ASP A 19 -13.25 15.23 6.84
CA ASP A 19 -14.13 14.26 6.14
C ASP A 19 -13.54 12.85 6.10
N PHE A 20 -12.24 12.74 5.81
CA PHE A 20 -11.54 11.46 5.67
C PHE A 20 -10.12 11.52 6.21
N VAL A 21 -9.69 10.42 6.81
CA VAL A 21 -8.33 10.26 7.35
C VAL A 21 -7.60 9.19 6.56
N LEU A 22 -6.45 9.55 5.99
CA LEU A 22 -5.54 8.59 5.40
C LEU A 22 -4.56 8.10 6.46
N VAL A 23 -4.42 6.78 6.57
CA VAL A 23 -3.61 6.12 7.59
C VAL A 23 -2.62 5.14 6.92
N PRO A 24 -1.57 4.69 7.64
CA PRO A 24 -0.68 3.65 7.13
C PRO A 24 -1.44 2.37 6.76
N PRO A 25 -0.98 1.59 5.75
CA PRO A 25 -1.67 0.40 5.24
C PRO A 25 -2.12 -0.58 6.32
N ILE A 26 -1.26 -0.90 7.30
CA ILE A 26 -1.62 -1.85 8.36
C ILE A 26 -2.75 -1.34 9.26
N VAL A 27 -2.80 -0.03 9.52
CA VAL A 27 -3.87 0.59 10.31
C VAL A 27 -5.18 0.55 9.52
N GLU A 28 -5.13 0.88 8.23
CA GLU A 28 -6.29 0.82 7.34
C GLU A 28 -6.89 -0.59 7.35
N LEU A 29 -6.04 -1.62 7.22
CA LEU A 29 -6.45 -3.01 7.25
C LEU A 29 -7.03 -3.47 8.60
N MET A 30 -6.53 -2.94 9.72
CA MET A 30 -7.05 -3.27 11.05
C MET A 30 -8.38 -2.59 11.35
N MET A 31 -8.68 -1.48 10.67
CA MET A 31 -9.82 -0.59 10.93
C MET A 31 -10.72 -0.44 9.70
N GLN A 32 -10.86 -1.50 8.90
CA GLN A 32 -11.66 -1.52 7.66
C GLN A 32 -13.13 -1.11 7.85
N ASP A 33 -13.67 -1.29 9.06
CA ASP A 33 -15.06 -0.97 9.38
C ASP A 33 -15.27 0.53 9.72
N GLU A 34 -14.19 1.31 9.88
CA GLU A 34 -14.24 2.73 10.23
C GLU A 34 -14.46 3.60 8.99
N LYS A 35 -15.66 4.19 8.89
CA LYS A 35 -16.10 4.94 7.69
C LYS A 35 -15.26 6.18 7.35
N GLN A 36 -14.62 6.78 8.35
CA GLN A 36 -13.80 7.98 8.17
C GLN A 36 -12.41 7.63 7.61
N ILE A 37 -11.97 6.38 7.69
CA ILE A 37 -10.68 5.98 7.12
C ILE A 37 -10.80 5.90 5.60
N PHE A 38 -9.89 6.58 4.91
CA PHE A 38 -9.84 6.59 3.46
C PHE A 38 -9.32 5.24 2.93
N PRO A 39 -10.12 4.49 2.13
CA PRO A 39 -9.84 3.08 1.80
C PRO A 39 -8.86 2.93 0.63
N LEU A 40 -7.75 3.66 0.65
CA LEU A 40 -6.78 3.70 -0.45
C LEU A 40 -6.07 2.36 -0.62
N PHE A 41 -5.50 1.83 0.46
CA PHE A 41 -4.73 0.59 0.41
C PHE A 41 -5.62 -0.62 0.12
N THR A 42 -6.82 -0.63 0.69
CA THR A 42 -7.83 -1.65 0.52
C THR A 42 -8.24 -1.75 -0.95
N LYS A 43 -8.56 -0.62 -1.59
CA LYS A 43 -8.83 -0.59 -3.04
C LYS A 43 -7.59 -0.95 -3.85
N TYR A 44 -6.39 -0.50 -3.46
CA TYR A 44 -5.16 -0.91 -4.13
C TYR A 44 -4.97 -2.43 -4.16
N VAL A 45 -5.20 -3.11 -3.03
CA VAL A 45 -5.12 -4.57 -2.99
C VAL A 45 -6.22 -5.20 -3.84
N LYS A 46 -7.49 -4.81 -3.62
CA LYS A 46 -8.65 -5.44 -4.29
C LYS A 46 -8.71 -5.19 -5.80
N ASP A 47 -8.33 -4.01 -6.27
CA ASP A 47 -8.50 -3.60 -7.67
C ASP A 47 -7.24 -3.85 -8.50
N CYS A 48 -6.05 -3.85 -7.86
CA CYS A 48 -4.79 -4.04 -8.56
C CYS A 48 -4.09 -5.36 -8.21
N CYS A 49 -3.87 -5.67 -6.93
CA CYS A 49 -3.04 -6.82 -6.58
C CYS A 49 -3.75 -8.15 -6.84
N LEU A 50 -4.98 -8.32 -6.37
CA LEU A 50 -5.69 -9.60 -6.48
C LEU A 50 -6.05 -9.96 -7.93
N PRO A 51 -6.68 -9.09 -8.74
CA PRO A 51 -7.19 -9.46 -10.06
C PRO A 51 -6.11 -9.74 -11.08
N TYR A 52 -4.93 -9.13 -10.89
CA TYR A 52 -3.81 -9.23 -11.82
C TYR A 52 -2.80 -10.32 -11.43
N SER A 53 -2.98 -10.99 -10.28
CA SER A 53 -2.21 -12.19 -9.97
C SER A 53 -2.52 -13.30 -11.00
N LEU A 54 -1.45 -13.91 -11.50
CA LEU A 54 -1.47 -15.00 -12.49
C LEU A 54 -1.17 -16.37 -11.85
N VAL A 55 -0.61 -16.40 -10.65
CA VAL A 55 -0.24 -17.65 -9.96
C VAL A 55 -1.03 -17.85 -8.66
N GLY A 56 -1.54 -16.77 -8.06
CA GLY A 56 -2.20 -16.81 -6.76
C GLY A 56 -1.21 -16.84 -5.59
N LYS A 57 0.04 -16.42 -5.81
CA LYS A 57 1.09 -16.36 -4.77
C LYS A 57 1.46 -14.90 -4.51
N LEU A 58 0.93 -14.36 -3.42
CA LEU A 58 1.06 -12.96 -3.07
C LEU A 58 2.18 -12.76 -2.05
N GLY A 59 3.08 -11.83 -2.34
CA GLY A 59 4.13 -11.39 -1.42
C GLY A 59 3.77 -10.06 -0.80
N PHE A 60 4.00 -9.90 0.50
CA PHE A 60 3.86 -8.62 1.16
C PHE A 60 5.14 -8.29 1.94
N MET A 61 5.49 -7.01 1.98
CA MET A 61 6.71 -6.53 2.64
C MET A 61 6.40 -5.32 3.51
N GLY A 62 6.97 -5.32 4.72
CA GLY A 62 6.74 -4.31 5.74
C GLY A 62 7.71 -4.45 6.90
N ASP A 63 7.49 -3.65 7.94
CA ASP A 63 8.22 -3.76 9.18
C ASP A 63 7.70 -4.95 10.01
N TRP A 64 8.29 -5.17 11.19
CA TRP A 64 7.94 -6.30 12.06
C TRP A 64 6.44 -6.36 12.39
N LEU A 65 5.80 -5.22 12.69
CA LEU A 65 4.37 -5.17 13.01
C LEU A 65 3.51 -5.56 11.80
N ASP A 66 3.90 -5.10 10.60
CA ASP A 66 3.21 -5.45 9.36
C ASP A 66 3.30 -6.95 9.09
N LEU A 67 4.41 -7.60 9.42
CA LEU A 67 4.53 -9.05 9.30
C LEU A 67 3.69 -9.81 10.33
N GLN A 68 3.63 -9.33 11.57
CA GLN A 68 2.86 -9.99 12.63
C GLN A 68 1.35 -9.96 12.36
N LEU A 69 0.85 -8.83 11.85
CA LEU A 69 -0.59 -8.58 11.72
C LEU A 69 -1.07 -8.65 10.27
N GLY A 70 -0.23 -8.28 9.31
CA GLY A 70 -0.61 -8.03 7.93
C GLY A 70 -1.18 -9.25 7.23
N GLN A 71 -0.57 -10.44 7.37
CA GLN A 71 -1.11 -11.65 6.73
C GLN A 71 -2.55 -11.91 7.15
N LYS A 72 -2.83 -11.90 8.46
CA LYS A 72 -4.18 -12.12 8.98
C LYS A 72 -5.19 -11.10 8.43
N GLN A 73 -4.79 -9.82 8.34
CA GLN A 73 -5.69 -8.79 7.83
C GLN A 73 -5.88 -8.87 6.30
N LEU A 74 -4.85 -9.27 5.55
CA LEU A 74 -4.94 -9.52 4.12
C LEU A 74 -5.81 -10.75 3.82
N GLU A 75 -5.71 -11.81 4.62
CA GLU A 75 -6.62 -12.98 4.56
C GLU A 75 -8.07 -12.56 4.85
N LYS A 76 -8.30 -11.73 5.88
CA LYS A 76 -9.62 -11.16 6.15
C LYS A 76 -10.13 -10.35 4.96
N LEU A 77 -9.28 -9.47 4.40
CA LEU A 77 -9.63 -8.62 3.26
C LEU A 77 -10.00 -9.41 2.00
N THR A 78 -9.39 -10.58 1.82
CA THR A 78 -9.57 -11.43 0.63
C THR A 78 -10.59 -12.55 0.82
N SER A 79 -11.21 -12.65 1.99
CA SER A 79 -12.16 -13.72 2.31
C SER A 79 -13.41 -13.73 1.42
N ASP A 80 -13.82 -12.57 0.91
CA ASP A 80 -14.96 -12.38 0.00
C ASP A 80 -14.54 -12.34 -1.48
N TYR A 81 -13.26 -12.53 -1.78
CA TYR A 81 -12.76 -12.41 -3.15
C TYR A 81 -13.20 -13.57 -4.03
N VAL A 82 -13.74 -13.23 -5.20
CA VAL A 82 -14.13 -14.21 -6.22
C VAL A 82 -13.15 -14.12 -7.38
N LEU A 83 -12.60 -15.27 -7.80
CA LEU A 83 -11.70 -15.35 -8.94
C LEU A 83 -12.33 -14.76 -10.21
N THR A 84 -11.56 -13.96 -10.93
CA THR A 84 -11.94 -13.47 -12.27
C THR A 84 -11.98 -14.62 -13.28
N ASP A 85 -12.69 -14.44 -14.40
CA ASP A 85 -12.75 -15.46 -15.45
C ASP A 85 -11.36 -15.85 -15.97
N ASN A 86 -10.47 -14.87 -16.10
CA ASN A 86 -9.07 -15.09 -16.45
C ASN A 86 -8.36 -16.00 -15.44
N GLN A 87 -8.55 -15.76 -14.14
CA GLN A 87 -7.93 -16.57 -13.09
C GLN A 87 -8.50 -17.99 -13.04
N ARG A 88 -9.81 -18.15 -13.24
CA ARG A 88 -10.46 -19.46 -13.34
C ARG A 88 -9.94 -20.28 -14.52
N GLY A 89 -9.56 -19.62 -15.62
CA GLY A 89 -8.95 -20.27 -16.79
C GLY A 89 -7.51 -20.76 -16.56
N ILE A 90 -6.84 -20.39 -15.46
CA ILE A 90 -5.45 -20.76 -15.20
C ILE A 90 -5.39 -22.13 -14.51
N ARG A 91 -4.86 -23.14 -15.22
CA ARG A 91 -4.81 -24.55 -14.77
C ARG A 91 -4.18 -24.78 -13.38
N LYS A 92 -3.20 -23.98 -12.97
CA LYS A 92 -2.45 -24.13 -11.71
C LYS A 92 -2.49 -22.87 -10.85
N PHE A 93 -3.64 -22.21 -10.80
CA PHE A 93 -3.85 -21.06 -9.94
C PHE A 93 -4.00 -21.49 -8.48
N ASN A 94 -3.33 -20.80 -7.55
CA ASN A 94 -3.43 -21.08 -6.12
C ASN A 94 -4.56 -20.24 -5.52
N PHE A 95 -5.62 -20.88 -5.05
CA PHE A 95 -6.73 -20.22 -4.35
C PHE A 95 -7.27 -21.11 -3.21
N PRO A 96 -7.51 -20.60 -1.99
CA PRO A 96 -7.19 -19.24 -1.49
C PRO A 96 -5.73 -18.83 -1.71
N PHE A 97 -5.47 -17.51 -1.77
CA PHE A 97 -4.13 -17.00 -2.08
C PHE A 97 -3.06 -17.53 -1.11
N VAL A 98 -1.88 -17.84 -1.65
CA VAL A 98 -0.72 -18.24 -0.84
C VAL A 98 0.09 -17.00 -0.50
N TRP A 99 0.25 -16.72 0.79
CA TRP A 99 0.93 -15.53 1.30
C TRP A 99 2.41 -15.79 1.62
N ARG A 100 3.26 -14.81 1.32
CA ARG A 100 4.66 -14.74 1.76
C ARG A 100 4.96 -13.36 2.30
N GLY A 101 5.33 -13.28 3.58
CA GLY A 101 5.76 -12.04 4.23
C GLY A 101 7.27 -11.92 4.28
N LYS A 102 7.83 -10.74 4.03
CA LYS A 102 9.25 -10.44 4.28
C LYS A 102 9.40 -9.15 5.07
N GLU A 103 10.13 -9.24 6.17
CA GLU A 103 10.48 -8.07 6.95
C GLU A 103 11.55 -7.25 6.21
N VAL A 104 11.31 -5.95 6.06
CA VAL A 104 12.18 -4.98 5.38
C VAL A 104 12.45 -3.74 6.24
N ARG A 105 12.64 -3.95 7.55
CA ARG A 105 12.82 -2.88 8.57
C ARG A 105 13.86 -1.82 8.21
N ASN A 106 14.95 -2.24 7.55
CA ASN A 106 16.03 -1.34 7.16
C ASN A 106 15.63 -0.37 6.03
N TRP A 107 14.57 -0.65 5.29
CA TRP A 107 14.13 0.22 4.21
C TRP A 107 13.66 1.55 4.76
N LYS A 108 12.83 1.56 5.80
CA LYS A 108 12.34 2.82 6.39
C LYS A 108 13.48 3.76 6.74
N TYR A 109 14.42 3.28 7.57
CA TYR A 109 15.57 4.07 8.00
C TYR A 109 16.43 4.57 6.82
N LEU A 110 16.71 3.71 5.85
CA LEU A 110 17.56 4.09 4.71
C LEU A 110 16.85 5.02 3.72
N LEU A 111 15.53 4.89 3.55
CA LEU A 111 14.75 5.78 2.69
C LEU A 111 14.55 7.17 3.30
N ASP A 112 14.63 7.27 4.63
CA ASP A 112 14.59 8.53 5.36
C ASP A 112 15.95 9.25 5.37
N THR A 113 17.05 8.48 5.34
CA THR A 113 18.42 9.02 5.50
C THR A 113 19.18 9.19 4.18
N LEU A 114 18.92 8.34 3.19
CA LEU A 114 19.66 8.31 1.92
C LEU A 114 18.74 8.65 0.75
N SER A 115 19.36 9.13 -0.33
CA SER A 115 18.66 9.24 -1.61
C SER A 115 18.14 7.86 -2.05
N TRP A 116 16.90 7.82 -2.54
CA TRP A 116 16.27 6.60 -3.04
C TRP A 116 16.99 5.99 -4.26
N SER A 117 17.87 6.76 -4.92
CA SER A 117 18.73 6.28 -6.00
C SER A 117 20.10 5.78 -5.53
N ALA A 118 20.39 5.82 -4.22
CA ALA A 118 21.68 5.42 -3.68
C ALA A 118 21.98 3.94 -4.02
N PRO A 119 23.21 3.59 -4.44
CA PRO A 119 23.58 2.22 -4.75
C PRO A 119 23.34 1.23 -3.61
N LEU A 120 23.54 1.67 -2.36
CA LEU A 120 23.28 0.88 -1.16
C LEU A 120 21.79 0.52 -1.03
N VAL A 121 20.90 1.52 -1.12
CA VAL A 121 19.43 1.33 -1.09
C VAL A 121 19.01 0.38 -2.20
N ASN A 122 19.51 0.60 -3.42
CA ASN A 122 19.17 -0.25 -4.56
C ASN A 122 19.61 -1.70 -4.39
N THR A 123 20.78 -1.92 -3.80
CA THR A 123 21.33 -3.26 -3.55
C THR A 123 20.54 -3.99 -2.48
N LEU A 124 20.19 -3.29 -1.39
CA LEU A 124 19.35 -3.83 -0.33
C LEU A 124 17.97 -4.25 -0.88
N VAL A 125 17.29 -3.33 -1.57
CA VAL A 125 15.96 -3.59 -2.16
C VAL A 125 16.01 -4.79 -3.09
N LYS A 126 17.02 -4.88 -3.95
CA LYS A 126 17.20 -6.04 -4.85
C LYS A 126 17.37 -7.36 -4.10
N ASN A 127 18.12 -7.36 -3.01
CA ASN A 127 18.37 -8.55 -2.20
C ASN A 127 17.11 -9.01 -1.47
N ASP A 128 16.38 -8.09 -0.84
CA ASP A 128 15.13 -8.41 -0.16
C ASP A 128 14.05 -8.88 -1.14
N VAL A 129 13.96 -8.28 -2.33
CA VAL A 129 13.00 -8.69 -3.36
C VAL A 129 13.31 -10.08 -3.94
N ARG A 130 14.57 -10.52 -3.90
CA ARG A 130 14.97 -11.85 -4.38
C ARG A 130 14.26 -12.98 -3.62
N TYR A 131 14.01 -12.79 -2.32
CA TYR A 131 13.24 -13.72 -1.50
C TYR A 131 11.90 -14.11 -2.15
N PHE A 132 11.15 -13.12 -2.65
CA PHE A 132 9.86 -13.35 -3.29
C PHE A 132 9.98 -14.05 -4.64
N LYS A 133 11.01 -13.69 -5.41
CA LYS A 133 11.31 -14.34 -6.69
C LYS A 133 11.59 -15.84 -6.50
N ASP A 134 12.39 -16.17 -5.50
CA ASP A 134 12.76 -17.56 -5.20
C ASP A 134 11.56 -18.36 -4.65
N ALA A 135 10.64 -17.69 -3.94
CA ALA A 135 9.37 -18.28 -3.49
C ALA A 135 8.31 -18.42 -4.60
N GLY A 136 8.57 -17.92 -5.81
CA GLY A 136 7.64 -17.93 -6.93
C GLY A 136 6.41 -17.05 -6.70
N VAL A 137 6.57 -15.98 -5.92
CA VAL A 137 5.55 -14.93 -5.78
C VAL A 137 5.38 -14.19 -7.10
N ASP A 138 4.14 -13.93 -7.48
CA ASP A 138 3.81 -13.30 -8.74
C ASP A 138 3.24 -11.88 -8.58
N THR A 139 2.90 -11.46 -7.37
CA THR A 139 2.43 -10.10 -7.07
C THR A 139 2.98 -9.62 -5.73
N LEU A 140 3.53 -8.41 -5.69
CA LEU A 140 4.05 -7.77 -4.48
C LEU A 140 3.11 -6.68 -3.94
N ILE A 141 2.96 -6.65 -2.62
CA ILE A 141 2.15 -5.70 -1.87
C ILE A 141 3.05 -4.94 -0.87
N PRO A 142 3.27 -3.62 -1.04
CA PRO A 142 4.02 -2.81 -0.09
C PRO A 142 3.14 -2.39 1.09
N MET A 143 3.46 -2.82 2.31
CA MET A 143 2.71 -2.46 3.53
C MET A 143 3.05 -1.05 4.05
N ASN A 144 3.78 -0.25 3.27
CA ASN A 144 4.14 1.13 3.60
C ASN A 144 4.20 1.97 2.31
N TYR A 145 3.55 3.14 2.32
CA TYR A 145 3.52 4.05 1.16
C TYR A 145 4.92 4.59 0.80
N GLY A 146 5.84 4.70 1.76
CA GLY A 146 7.23 5.09 1.50
C GLY A 146 7.97 4.13 0.56
N TYR A 147 7.55 2.87 0.45
CA TYR A 147 8.24 1.90 -0.43
C TYR A 147 8.01 2.17 -1.93
N PHE A 148 7.00 2.96 -2.29
CA PHE A 148 6.81 3.39 -3.68
C PHE A 148 7.90 4.37 -4.13
N HIS A 149 8.65 5.00 -3.22
CA HIS A 149 9.81 5.83 -3.57
C HIS A 149 10.90 5.06 -4.32
N VAL A 150 11.00 3.75 -4.07
CA VAL A 150 11.94 2.85 -4.76
C VAL A 150 11.27 2.04 -5.87
N GLU A 151 10.10 2.46 -6.37
CA GLU A 151 9.37 1.75 -7.43
C GLU A 151 10.24 1.45 -8.65
N LYS A 152 11.13 2.38 -9.05
CA LYS A 152 12.02 2.16 -10.20
C LYS A 152 12.94 0.97 -9.98
N THR A 153 13.41 0.77 -8.76
CA THR A 153 14.28 -0.35 -8.39
C THR A 153 13.47 -1.63 -8.24
N LEU A 154 12.28 -1.56 -7.62
CA LEU A 154 11.34 -2.67 -7.55
C LEU A 154 11.00 -3.18 -8.95
N MET A 155 10.49 -2.31 -9.82
CA MET A 155 10.10 -2.62 -11.21
C MET A 155 11.23 -3.16 -12.07
N LYS A 156 12.48 -2.71 -11.85
CA LYS A 156 13.66 -3.29 -12.55
C LYS A 156 14.01 -4.69 -12.06
N THR A 157 13.76 -4.98 -10.78
CA THR A 157 14.11 -6.25 -10.14
C THR A 157 13.04 -7.31 -10.40
N VAL A 158 11.78 -6.89 -10.35
CA VAL A 158 10.62 -7.72 -10.66
C VAL A 158 10.41 -7.65 -12.17
N ASN A 159 10.99 -8.60 -12.89
CA ASN A 159 10.70 -8.71 -14.31
C ASN A 159 9.18 -8.93 -14.45
N PHE A 160 8.46 -7.94 -14.99
CA PHE A 160 6.99 -7.88 -15.06
C PHE A 160 6.31 -9.14 -15.60
N LYS A 161 7.03 -9.94 -16.40
CA LYS A 161 6.53 -11.21 -16.93
C LYS A 161 6.40 -12.31 -15.86
N LYS A 162 7.03 -12.17 -14.69
CA LYS A 162 7.08 -13.19 -13.63
C LYS A 162 6.56 -12.69 -12.28
N MET A 163 6.75 -11.41 -11.97
CA MET A 163 6.29 -10.82 -10.72
C MET A 163 5.83 -9.38 -10.96
N ARG A 164 4.63 -9.05 -10.50
CA ARG A 164 3.97 -7.76 -10.69
C ARG A 164 4.14 -6.89 -9.46
N PHE A 165 4.38 -5.61 -9.71
CA PHE A 165 4.31 -4.56 -8.71
C PHE A 165 3.51 -3.40 -9.32
N HIS A 166 2.40 -3.04 -8.69
CA HIS A 166 1.56 -1.93 -9.13
C HIS A 166 2.10 -0.65 -8.49
N GLY A 167 2.76 0.19 -9.28
CA GLY A 167 3.47 1.38 -8.80
C GLY A 167 2.56 2.56 -8.42
N SER A 168 3.19 3.69 -8.13
CA SER A 168 2.55 4.90 -7.62
C SER A 168 1.43 5.42 -8.51
N LYS A 169 1.59 5.30 -9.84
CA LYS A 169 0.56 5.67 -10.81
C LYS A 169 -0.79 4.98 -10.54
N LYS A 170 -0.79 3.70 -10.19
CA LYS A 170 -2.03 2.96 -9.89
C LYS A 170 -2.65 3.43 -8.57
N LEU A 171 -1.81 3.74 -7.59
CA LEU A 171 -2.25 4.30 -6.32
C LEU A 171 -2.91 5.68 -6.52
N GLU A 172 -2.33 6.52 -7.38
CA GLU A 172 -2.87 7.83 -7.74
C GLU A 172 -4.20 7.71 -8.51
N GLU A 173 -4.28 6.80 -9.49
CA GLU A 173 -5.54 6.51 -10.20
C GLU A 173 -6.66 6.11 -9.22
N ILE A 174 -6.35 5.27 -8.23
CA ILE A 174 -7.31 4.86 -7.20
C ILE A 174 -7.68 6.05 -6.30
N PHE A 175 -6.69 6.81 -5.84
CA PHE A 175 -6.92 7.99 -5.02
C PHE A 175 -7.88 8.97 -5.72
N VAL A 176 -7.58 9.31 -6.97
CA VAL A 176 -8.42 10.18 -7.80
C VAL A 176 -9.81 9.56 -7.97
N SER A 177 -9.93 8.26 -8.25
CA SER A 177 -11.26 7.62 -8.39
C SER A 177 -12.12 7.73 -7.13
N ILE A 178 -11.53 7.56 -5.93
CA ILE A 178 -12.28 7.67 -4.66
C ILE A 178 -12.72 9.11 -4.40
N VAL A 179 -11.88 10.06 -4.79
CA VAL A 179 -12.04 11.49 -4.54
C VAL A 179 -13.02 12.10 -5.57
N ASP A 180 -12.91 11.73 -6.85
CA ASP A 180 -13.80 12.10 -7.97
C ASP A 180 -15.19 11.48 -7.89
N ASP A 181 -15.34 10.23 -7.44
CA ASP A 181 -16.66 9.63 -7.18
C ASP A 181 -17.43 10.39 -6.08
N LYS A 182 -16.72 11.18 -5.27
CA LYS A 182 -17.28 11.88 -4.10
C LYS A 182 -17.42 13.39 -4.26
N SER A 183 -16.85 14.03 -5.29
CA SER A 183 -17.14 15.45 -5.56
C SER A 183 -18.30 15.64 -6.53
N ARG A 184 -19.35 16.24 -6.00
CA ARG A 184 -20.26 17.08 -6.78
C ARG A 184 -19.70 18.50 -6.88
N SER A 185 -18.52 18.68 -7.46
CA SER A 185 -18.09 19.97 -8.03
C SER A 185 -16.65 19.87 -8.49
N LYS A 186 -16.44 20.13 -9.78
CA LYS A 186 -15.18 20.67 -10.30
C LYS A 186 -14.81 21.87 -9.43
N ASP A 187 -13.74 21.74 -8.65
CA ASP A 187 -12.71 22.75 -8.39
C ASP A 187 -12.06 22.46 -7.03
N ILE A 188 -10.79 22.04 -7.10
CA ILE A 188 -9.80 21.97 -6.01
C ILE A 188 -10.23 21.08 -4.82
N TYR A 189 -9.81 19.81 -4.83
CA TYR A 189 -9.79 19.02 -3.61
C TYR A 189 -8.78 19.62 -2.62
N GLY A 190 -9.26 20.09 -1.48
CA GLY A 190 -8.43 20.33 -0.31
C GLY A 190 -8.35 19.03 0.50
N VAL A 191 -7.21 18.33 0.42
CA VAL A 191 -6.91 17.24 1.36
C VAL A 191 -5.96 17.80 2.40
N ASP A 192 -6.47 18.00 3.61
CA ASP A 192 -5.66 18.40 4.76
C ASP A 192 -4.93 17.17 5.32
N VAL A 193 -3.61 17.12 5.10
CA VAL A 193 -2.76 16.06 5.64
C VAL A 193 -2.36 16.42 7.08
N TYR A 194 -3.04 15.84 8.06
CA TYR A 194 -2.72 16.02 9.47
C TYR A 194 -1.58 15.12 9.99
N CYS A 195 -0.65 14.70 9.13
CA CYS A 195 0.42 13.77 9.51
C CYS A 195 1.84 14.38 9.55
N THR A 196 1.98 15.71 9.56
CA THR A 196 3.31 16.34 9.65
C THR A 196 3.38 17.63 10.48
N GLY A 197 2.30 18.08 11.12
CA GLY A 197 2.27 19.43 11.72
C GLY A 197 2.41 20.56 10.68
N HIS A 198 2.38 20.24 9.39
CA HIS A 198 2.37 21.18 8.29
C HIS A 198 1.04 21.02 7.53
N GLY A 199 0.21 22.06 7.59
CA GLY A 199 -1.03 22.17 6.80
C GLY A 199 -0.74 22.46 5.33
N GLU A 200 0.04 21.61 4.66
CA GLU A 200 0.28 21.73 3.22
C GLU A 200 -0.75 20.93 2.42
N PHE A 201 -1.32 21.57 1.40
CA PHE A 201 -2.28 20.98 0.46
C PHE A 201 -1.62 19.96 -0.48
N LEU A 202 -2.26 18.81 -0.65
CA LEU A 202 -1.95 17.87 -1.73
C LEU A 202 -2.50 18.38 -3.06
N THR A 203 -1.65 19.02 -3.87
CA THR A 203 -1.98 19.33 -5.27
C THR A 203 -1.49 18.22 -6.22
N LYS A 204 -2.06 18.19 -7.43
CA LYS A 204 -1.90 17.16 -8.49
C LYS A 204 -0.45 16.85 -8.91
N ASP A 205 0.53 17.65 -8.51
CA ASP A 205 1.90 17.56 -8.99
C ASP A 205 2.79 16.72 -8.06
N LYS A 206 3.05 15.45 -8.39
CA LYS A 206 4.16 14.59 -7.86
C LYS A 206 4.38 14.52 -6.34
N ARG A 207 3.56 15.19 -5.51
CA ARG A 207 3.78 15.44 -4.09
C ARG A 207 3.11 14.41 -3.20
N LEU A 208 2.19 13.60 -3.75
CA LEU A 208 1.45 12.56 -3.01
C LEU A 208 2.39 11.59 -2.32
N MET A 209 3.26 10.89 -3.05
CA MET A 209 4.15 9.90 -2.43
C MET A 209 5.10 10.52 -1.39
N TRP A 210 5.58 11.74 -1.64
CA TRP A 210 6.47 12.44 -0.71
C TRP A 210 5.76 12.86 0.59
N LEU A 211 4.51 13.32 0.50
CA LEU A 211 3.69 13.67 1.66
C LEU A 211 3.21 12.43 2.42
N LEU A 212 2.91 11.32 1.72
CA LEU A 212 2.54 10.05 2.34
C LEU A 212 3.72 9.34 3.01
N GLY A 213 4.92 9.44 2.44
CA GLY A 213 6.13 8.85 3.00
C GLY A 213 6.66 9.57 4.24
N LYS A 214 6.31 10.87 4.41
CA LYS A 214 6.69 11.67 5.58
C LYS A 214 5.73 11.57 6.76
N GLY A 215 4.67 10.76 6.67
CA GLY A 215 3.77 10.50 7.78
C GLY A 215 4.45 9.67 8.87
N ASN A 216 4.99 10.35 9.88
CA ASN A 216 5.30 9.80 11.20
C ASN A 216 4.31 10.40 12.21
#